data_AF-Q9EXE4-F1
#
_entry.id   AF-Q9EXE4-F1
#
_cell.length_a   1.000
_cell.length_b   1.000
_cell.length_c   1.000
_cell.angle_alpha   90.00
_cell.angle_beta   90.00
_cell.angle_gamma   90.00
#
_symmetry.space_group_name_H-M   'P 1'
#
loop_
_entity.id
_entity.type
_entity.pdbx_description
1 polymer ?
#
loop_
_entity_poly.entity_id
_entity_poly.type
_entity_poly.pdbx_seq_one_letter_code
_entity_poly.pdbx_strand_id
1 'polypeptide(L)' 'RTNTGTYSLFGYQMRFNLQEGFPLLTTKKMPFGLIKSELLWFLKGDSNIRYLLQHNNHIWDEWAFERFVK' A
#
# COMPACT_ATOMS: atom_id res chain seq x y z
N ARG A 1 -5.20 -8.94 -14.77
CA ARG A 1 -4.64 -10.11 -14.05
C ARG A 1 -3.21 -10.32 -14.57
N THR A 2 -2.21 -10.46 -13.69
CA THR A 2 -0.77 -10.28 -13.98
C THR A 2 -0.07 -11.45 -14.68
N ASN A 3 -0.78 -12.47 -15.17
CA ASN A 3 -0.24 -13.69 -15.81
C ASN A 3 0.85 -14.45 -15.01
N THR A 4 1.13 -14.08 -13.75
CA THR A 4 2.06 -14.77 -12.86
C THR A 4 1.35 -15.86 -12.05
N GLY A 5 1.96 -17.04 -11.91
CA GLY A 5 1.46 -18.13 -11.06
C GLY A 5 1.52 -17.79 -9.57
N THR A 6 0.56 -18.28 -8.77
CA THR A 6 0.50 -18.05 -7.32
C THR A 6 0.01 -19.29 -6.59
N TYR A 7 0.51 -19.53 -5.36
CA TYR A 7 -0.10 -20.47 -4.41
C TYR A 7 -1.18 -19.74 -3.61
N SER A 8 -2.37 -20.32 -3.48
CA SER A 8 -3.51 -19.67 -2.82
C SER A 8 -4.21 -20.59 -1.83
N LEU A 9 -4.72 -20.01 -0.75
CA LEU A 9 -5.55 -20.65 0.26
C LEU A 9 -6.83 -19.82 0.41
N PHE A 10 -7.98 -20.47 0.63
CA PHE A 10 -9.27 -19.81 0.79
C PHE A 10 -9.60 -19.56 2.27
N GLY A 11 -9.96 -18.32 2.62
CA GLY A 11 -10.56 -17.99 3.93
C GLY A 11 -9.60 -17.90 5.12
N TYR A 12 -8.33 -17.56 4.92
CA TYR A 12 -7.38 -17.37 6.04
C TYR A 12 -7.69 -16.12 6.87
N GLN A 13 -7.50 -16.19 8.19
CA GLN A 13 -7.70 -15.07 9.13
C GLN A 13 -6.43 -14.79 9.95
N MET A 14 -6.15 -13.50 10.16
CA MET A 14 -5.12 -13.01 11.09
C MET A 14 -5.78 -12.16 12.18
N ARG A 15 -5.23 -12.19 13.40
CA ARG A 15 -5.70 -11.42 14.55
C ARG A 15 -4.53 -10.74 15.23
N PHE A 16 -4.71 -9.48 15.63
CA PHE A 16 -3.68 -8.67 16.29
C PHE A 16 -4.30 -7.92 17.47
N ASN A 17 -3.67 -7.97 18.64
CA ASN A 17 -4.08 -7.16 19.79
C ASN A 17 -3.43 -5.77 19.70
N LEU A 18 -4.24 -4.73 19.50
CA LEU A 18 -3.74 -3.35 19.38
C LEU A 18 -3.42 -2.69 20.73
N GLN A 19 -3.84 -3.29 21.85
CA GLN A 19 -3.45 -2.82 23.19
C GLN A 19 -2.01 -3.20 23.53
N GLU A 20 -1.53 -4.31 22.96
CA GLU A 20 -0.15 -4.81 23.17
C GLU A 20 0.86 -4.12 22.26
N GLY A 21 0.41 -3.50 21.17
CA GLY A 21 1.29 -2.75 20.27
C GLY A 21 0.73 -2.58 18.87
N PHE A 22 1.61 -2.22 17.94
CA PHE A 22 1.27 -2.01 16.53
C PHE A 22 1.74 -3.20 15.68
N PRO A 23 0.87 -3.82 14.87
CA PRO A 23 1.19 -5.04 14.11
C PRO A 23 2.04 -4.75 12.86
N LEU A 24 3.26 -4.24 13.07
CA LEU A 24 4.26 -4.09 12.02
C LEU A 24 5.16 -5.32 12.01
N LEU A 25 5.31 -5.94 10.83
CA LEU A 25 6.19 -7.09 10.68
C LEU A 25 7.63 -6.72 11.04
N THR A 26 8.25 -7.52 11.91
CA THR A 26 9.64 -7.35 12.37
C THR A 26 10.62 -8.19 11.57
N THR A 27 10.14 -9.25 10.89
CA THR A 27 10.95 -10.15 10.06
C THR A 27 11.49 -9.51 8.79
N LYS A 28 10.94 -8.36 8.39
CA LYS A 28 11.39 -7.56 7.25
C LYS A 28 11.28 -6.09 7.60
N LYS A 29 12.28 -5.29 7.19
CA LYS A 29 12.22 -3.83 7.34
C LYS A 29 11.08 -3.27 6.48
N MET A 30 10.12 -2.63 7.13
CA MET A 30 8.96 -2.04 6.47
C MET A 30 9.13 -0.54 6.21
N PRO A 31 8.86 -0.04 4.99
CA PRO A 31 8.94 1.39 4.68
C PRO A 31 7.71 2.14 5.21
N PHE A 32 7.63 2.32 6.53
CA PHE A 32 6.47 2.93 7.20
C PHE A 32 6.12 4.34 6.70
N GLY A 33 7.12 5.10 6.24
CA GLY A 33 6.93 6.42 5.64
C GLY A 33 6.04 6.41 4.39
N LEU A 34 6.08 5.33 3.61
CA LEU A 34 5.24 5.15 2.42
C LEU A 34 3.81 4.74 2.83
N ILE A 35 3.69 3.82 3.78
CA ILE A 35 2.39 3.34 4.28
C ILE A 35 1.58 4.50 4.88
N LYS A 36 2.21 5.35 5.69
CA LYS A 36 1.52 6.49 6.31
C LYS A 36 1.10 7.54 5.28
N SER A 37 1.92 7.81 4.25
CA SER A 37 1.58 8.84 3.25
C SER A 37 0.43 8.40 2.37
N GLU A 38 0.38 7.11 2.02
CA GLU A 38 -0.76 6.49 1.34
C GLU A 38 -2.04 6.56 2.20
N LEU A 39 -1.97 6.19 3.48
CA LEU A 39 -3.15 6.28 4.36
C LEU A 39 -3.67 7.71 4.49
N LEU A 40 -2.77 8.70 4.63
CA LEU A 40 -3.14 10.12 4.68
C LEU A 40 -3.75 10.60 3.35
N TRP A 41 -3.29 10.07 2.23
CA TRP A 41 -3.87 10.35 0.92
C TRP A 41 -5.31 9.82 0.82
N PHE A 42 -5.57 8.58 1.27
CA PHE A 42 -6.92 8.03 1.34
C PHE A 42 -7.84 8.84 2.26
N LEU A 43 -7.36 9.25 3.44
CA LEU A 43 -8.16 10.05 4.38
C LEU A 43 -8.52 11.44 3.85
N LYS A 44 -7.68 12.00 2.96
CA LYS A 44 -8.00 13.26 2.25
C LYS A 44 -9.06 13.08 1.16
N GLY A 45 -9.38 11.84 0.77
CA GLY A 45 -10.27 11.56 -0.35
C GLY A 45 -9.72 12.04 -1.70
N ASP A 46 -8.41 12.29 -1.79
CA ASP A 46 -7.78 12.72 -3.03
C ASP A 46 -7.53 11.49 -3.93
N SER A 47 -7.72 11.64 -5.23
CA SER A 47 -7.39 10.62 -6.24
C SER A 47 -6.17 11.01 -7.07
N ASN A 48 -5.55 12.16 -6.79
CA ASN A 48 -4.39 12.65 -7.51
C ASN A 48 -3.08 12.12 -6.91
N ILE A 49 -2.26 11.51 -7.75
CA ILE A 49 -0.94 10.96 -7.37
C ILE A 49 0.09 12.04 -6.99
N ARG A 50 -0.15 13.32 -7.33
CA ARG A 50 0.74 14.43 -6.98
C ARG A 50 1.09 14.48 -5.50
N TYR A 51 0.13 14.20 -4.62
CA TYR A 51 0.38 14.16 -3.19
C TYR A 51 1.39 13.05 -2.83
N LEU A 52 1.25 11.87 -3.43
CA LEU A 52 2.15 10.74 -3.21
C LEU A 52 3.56 11.04 -3.73
N LEU A 53 3.69 11.61 -4.94
CA LEU A 53 4.98 12.03 -5.52
C LEU A 53 5.69 13.08 -4.65
N GLN A 54 4.96 14.06 -4.11
CA GLN A 54 5.52 15.05 -3.18
C GLN A 54 6.04 14.43 -1.88
N HIS A 55 5.49 13.29 -1.48
CA HIS A 55 5.94 12.52 -0.32
C HIS A 55 6.91 11.39 -0.69
N ASN A 56 7.47 11.42 -1.90
CA ASN A 56 8.39 10.41 -2.45
C ASN A 56 7.81 8.98 -2.39
N ASN A 57 6.49 8.87 -2.60
CA ASN A 57 5.78 7.60 -2.63
C ASN A 57 5.41 7.26 -4.08
N HIS A 58 6.10 6.25 -4.61
CA HIS A 58 6.02 5.78 -6.00
C HIS A 58 5.29 4.44 -6.13
N ILE A 59 4.59 3.98 -5.08
CA ILE A 59 3.89 2.68 -5.10
C ILE A 59 2.84 2.64 -6.21
N TRP A 60 2.21 3.77 -6.52
CA TRP A 60 1.09 3.88 -7.47
C TRP A 60 1.50 4.37 -8.87
N ASP A 61 2.78 4.64 -9.12
CA ASP A 61 3.25 5.27 -10.36
C ASP A 61 2.83 4.49 -11.60
N GLU A 62 3.08 3.18 -11.62
CA GLU A 62 2.83 2.32 -12.78
C GLU A 62 1.36 2.41 -13.25
N TRP A 63 0.39 2.44 -12.33
CA TRP A 63 -1.03 2.52 -12.68
C TRP A 63 -1.52 3.94 -12.97
N ALA A 64 -0.91 4.96 -12.38
CA ALA A 64 -1.28 6.34 -12.67
C ALA A 64 -0.95 6.71 -14.11
N PHE A 65 0.19 6.26 -14.64
CA PHE A 65 0.58 6.51 -16.04
C PHE A 65 -0.19 5.65 -17.05
N GLU A 66 -0.64 4.44 -16.68
CA GLU A 66 -1.52 3.63 -17.55
C GLU A 66 -2.78 4.40 -18.00
N ARG A 67 -3.31 5.31 -17.17
CA ARG A 67 -4.46 6.16 -17.52
C ARG A 67 -4.18 7.24 -18.57
N PHE A 68 -2.92 7.61 -18.77
CA PHE A 68 -2.52 8.68 -19.70
C PHE A 68 -1.85 8.17 -20.98
N VAL A 69 -1.47 6.89 -21.01
CA VAL A 69 -0.76 6.25 -22.15
C VAL A 69 -1.72 5.48 -23.07
N LYS A 70 -2.98 5.29 -22.67
CA LYS A 70 -4.00 4.60 -23.47
C LYS A 70 -4.82 5.53 -24.36
#